data_AF-A0A433RTW6-F1
#
_entry.id   AF-A0A433RTW6-F1
#
_cell.length_a   1.000
_cell.length_b   1.000
_cell.length_c   1.000
_cell.angle_alpha   90.00
_cell.angle_beta   90.00
_cell.angle_gamma   90.00
#
_symmetry.space_group_name_H-M   'P 1'
#
loop_
_entity.id
_entity.type
_entity.pdbx_description
1 polymer ?
#
loop_
_entity_poly.entity_id
_entity_poly.type
_entity_poly.pdbx_seq_one_letter_code
_entity_poly.pdbx_strand_id
1 'polypeptide(L)'
;MKKQLLMLTMVTTLGFSTVQTIEAEAATIKYPESYQVYLKGSKLHDRMTKRPLKKYAQYKGFMYKNGVRLTGTVNGVYFKKGKLGTGIYKKKFYRSGQLASGLYEGKLYRSGVLNKEYYVYNDQLYHKEKLNVGIALYNKKLYLDDSLYAGYYVYEGVLYKDGRKNTTVVNVEGAWYTGATTQPGWIRTKQLGWIKIDDFGFQIKDAVPPPNLETGSESNIENPGGNEGNDMEPPAVNGWENDMEPPDYPSSSTAPPQNDAEPPSTTLPPQNDLEPPTMNGWENDMEPPDFPESSPNDLEPPTTNDWENDMEPPSSWGPDDWI
;
A
#
# COMPACT_ATOMS: atom_id res chain seq x y z
N MET A 1 -33.36 2.04 76.97
CA MET A 1 -31.94 1.91 76.59
C MET A 1 -31.76 0.64 75.78
N LYS A 2 -31.09 0.74 74.60
CA LYS A 2 -30.55 -0.36 73.76
C LYS A 2 -31.60 -1.27 73.10
N LYS A 3 -31.54 -1.62 71.81
CA LYS A 3 -30.64 -1.34 70.68
C LYS A 3 -31.44 -1.66 69.41
N GLN A 4 -31.18 -0.89 68.36
CA GLN A 4 -31.68 -1.12 67.00
C GLN A 4 -31.20 -2.46 66.44
N LEU A 5 -32.02 -3.10 65.61
CA LEU A 5 -31.54 -4.01 64.56
C LEU A 5 -32.32 -3.72 63.29
N LEU A 6 -31.65 -3.02 62.37
CA LEU A 6 -32.09 -2.72 61.02
C LEU A 6 -31.77 -3.96 60.16
N MET A 7 -32.79 -4.70 59.72
CA MET A 7 -32.62 -5.76 58.71
C MET A 7 -32.68 -5.14 57.32
N LEU A 8 -31.51 -5.00 56.71
CA LEU A 8 -31.32 -4.58 55.32
C LEU A 8 -31.53 -5.81 54.41
N THR A 9 -32.73 -5.96 53.84
CA THR A 9 -32.99 -6.94 52.77
C THR A 9 -32.46 -6.39 51.45
N MET A 10 -31.30 -6.87 51.00
CA MET A 10 -30.83 -6.69 49.63
C MET A 10 -31.66 -7.58 48.69
N VAL A 11 -32.49 -6.95 47.84
CA VAL A 11 -33.08 -7.59 46.67
C VAL A 11 -32.11 -7.38 45.52
N THR A 12 -31.29 -8.39 45.22
CA THR A 12 -30.50 -8.43 43.99
C THR A 12 -31.41 -8.83 42.82
N THR A 13 -31.94 -7.83 42.11
CA THR A 13 -32.56 -8.01 40.79
C THR A 13 -31.46 -8.24 39.75
N LEU A 14 -31.28 -9.48 39.32
CA LEU A 14 -30.51 -9.84 38.13
C LEU A 14 -31.30 -9.38 36.90
N GLY A 15 -30.99 -8.17 36.41
CA GLY A 15 -31.43 -7.70 35.11
C GLY A 15 -30.67 -8.42 34.02
N PHE A 16 -31.27 -9.45 33.43
CA PHE A 16 -30.79 -10.01 32.15
C PHE A 16 -31.12 -9.01 31.05
N SER A 17 -30.17 -8.15 30.69
CA SER A 17 -30.25 -7.39 29.46
C SER A 17 -30.05 -8.36 28.29
N THR A 18 -31.13 -8.72 27.59
CA THR A 18 -31.02 -9.41 26.31
C THR A 18 -30.29 -8.48 25.36
N VAL A 19 -29.05 -8.83 25.00
CA VAL A 19 -28.36 -8.24 23.87
C VAL A 19 -29.17 -8.63 22.64
N GLN A 20 -29.96 -7.70 22.11
CA GLN A 20 -30.51 -7.83 20.77
C GLN A 20 -29.32 -7.77 19.82
N THR A 21 -28.86 -8.93 19.36
CA THR A 21 -28.01 -9.02 18.17
C THR A 21 -28.81 -8.42 17.02
N ILE A 22 -28.47 -7.18 16.66
CA ILE A 22 -28.97 -6.56 15.44
C ILE A 22 -28.24 -7.26 14.29
N GLU A 23 -28.81 -8.37 13.82
CA GLU A 23 -28.38 -8.94 12.55
C GLU A 23 -28.66 -7.90 11.46
N ALA A 24 -27.61 -7.44 10.80
CA ALA A 24 -27.73 -6.50 9.70
C ALA A 24 -28.35 -7.23 8.50
N GLU A 25 -29.65 -7.10 8.31
CA GLU A 25 -30.32 -7.58 7.10
C GLU A 25 -29.65 -6.98 5.86
N ALA A 26 -29.19 -7.85 4.96
CA ALA A 26 -28.61 -7.42 3.69
C ALA A 26 -29.65 -6.60 2.91
N ALA A 27 -29.26 -5.41 2.44
CA ALA A 27 -30.17 -4.56 1.71
C ALA A 27 -30.56 -5.21 0.38
N THR A 28 -31.85 -5.57 0.22
CA THR A 28 -32.36 -6.11 -1.04
C THR A 28 -32.35 -5.03 -2.11
N ILE A 29 -31.46 -5.18 -3.10
CA ILE A 29 -31.44 -4.35 -4.30
C ILE A 29 -32.53 -4.86 -5.24
N LYS A 30 -33.39 -3.96 -5.72
CA LYS A 30 -34.42 -4.28 -6.71
C LYS A 30 -34.20 -3.50 -7.99
N TYR A 31 -34.53 -4.10 -9.12
CA TYR A 31 -34.66 -3.44 -10.42
C TYR A 31 -36.14 -3.17 -10.65
N PRO A 32 -36.66 -1.98 -10.26
CA PRO A 32 -38.04 -1.65 -10.57
C PRO A 32 -38.23 -1.56 -12.08
N GLU A 33 -39.33 -2.13 -12.54
CA GLU A 33 -39.78 -1.95 -13.91
C GLU A 33 -40.06 -0.48 -14.20
N SER A 34 -39.79 -0.05 -15.43
CA SER A 34 -39.90 1.36 -15.81
C SER A 34 -41.32 1.93 -15.67
N TYR A 35 -42.37 1.10 -15.71
CA TYR A 35 -43.75 1.52 -15.48
C TYR A 35 -44.10 1.68 -13.99
N GLN A 36 -43.30 1.11 -13.07
CA GLN A 36 -43.53 1.18 -11.63
C GLN A 36 -42.95 2.44 -11.00
N VAL A 37 -41.96 3.06 -11.64
CA VAL A 37 -41.24 4.23 -11.12
C VAL A 37 -41.04 5.30 -12.19
N TYR A 38 -40.79 6.53 -11.77
CA TYR A 38 -40.43 7.62 -12.68
C TYR A 38 -39.50 8.63 -12.02
N LEU A 39 -38.74 9.37 -12.82
CA LEU A 39 -37.93 10.48 -12.35
C LEU A 39 -38.77 11.76 -12.34
N LYS A 40 -38.71 12.51 -11.24
CA LYS A 40 -39.20 13.89 -11.12
C LYS A 40 -38.04 14.73 -10.60
N GLY A 41 -37.44 15.52 -11.50
CA GLY A 41 -36.13 16.12 -11.25
C GLY A 41 -35.06 15.05 -11.01
N SER A 42 -34.28 15.18 -9.94
CA SER A 42 -33.22 14.23 -9.56
C SER A 42 -33.69 13.07 -8.66
N LYS A 43 -34.99 12.99 -8.37
CA LYS A 43 -35.57 12.01 -7.44
C LYS A 43 -36.42 10.95 -8.13
N LEU A 44 -36.20 9.69 -7.75
CA LEU A 44 -36.98 8.54 -8.17
C LEU A 44 -38.25 8.41 -7.31
N HIS A 45 -39.40 8.39 -7.97
CA HIS A 45 -40.71 8.31 -7.36
C HIS A 45 -41.41 7.01 -7.77
N ASP A 46 -42.25 6.50 -6.87
CA ASP A 46 -43.16 5.42 -7.15
C ASP A 46 -44.35 5.94 -7.97
N ARG A 47 -44.68 5.27 -9.07
CA ARG A 47 -45.68 5.75 -10.04
C ARG A 47 -47.10 5.64 -9.52
N MET A 48 -47.38 4.72 -8.60
CA MET A 48 -48.71 4.53 -8.00
C MET A 48 -48.94 5.57 -6.90
N THR A 49 -48.01 5.68 -5.95
CA THR A 49 -48.16 6.57 -4.80
C THR A 49 -47.77 8.03 -5.08
N LYS A 50 -47.06 8.28 -6.19
CA LYS A 50 -46.47 9.59 -6.56
C LYS A 50 -45.48 10.15 -5.51
N ARG A 51 -45.06 9.32 -4.55
CA ARG A 51 -44.12 9.69 -3.48
C ARG A 51 -42.70 9.24 -3.82
N PRO A 52 -41.66 9.86 -3.25
CA PRO A 52 -40.29 9.39 -3.39
C PRO A 52 -40.16 7.93 -2.93
N LEU A 53 -39.39 7.15 -3.69
CA LEU A 53 -39.25 5.71 -3.46
C LEU A 53 -38.49 5.44 -2.14
N LYS A 54 -39.15 4.96 -1.09
CA LYS A 54 -38.54 4.75 0.25
C LYS A 54 -37.74 3.45 0.42
N LYS A 55 -37.05 2.98 -0.63
CA LYS A 55 -36.26 1.74 -0.62
C LYS A 55 -34.98 1.90 -1.47
N TYR A 56 -34.13 0.89 -1.43
CA TYR A 56 -33.06 0.73 -2.40
C TYR A 56 -33.62 0.29 -3.75
N ALA A 57 -33.08 0.85 -4.84
CA ALA A 57 -33.46 0.48 -6.19
C ALA A 57 -32.36 0.83 -7.19
N GLN A 58 -32.17 -0.02 -8.20
CA GLN A 58 -31.35 0.30 -9.36
C GLN A 58 -32.23 0.64 -10.54
N TYR A 59 -32.09 1.85 -11.07
CA TYR A 59 -32.89 2.33 -12.19
C TYR A 59 -32.01 3.04 -13.20
N LYS A 60 -32.07 2.60 -14.46
CA LYS A 60 -31.27 3.13 -15.57
C LYS A 60 -29.77 3.25 -15.23
N GLY A 61 -29.21 2.20 -14.63
CA GLY A 61 -27.79 2.16 -14.27
C GLY A 61 -27.38 2.98 -13.03
N PHE A 62 -28.32 3.64 -12.34
CA PHE A 62 -28.05 4.35 -11.09
C PHE A 62 -28.66 3.63 -9.89
N MET A 63 -27.90 3.53 -8.81
CA MET A 63 -28.36 3.11 -7.50
C MET A 63 -29.03 4.28 -6.77
N TYR A 64 -30.21 4.04 -6.21
CA TYR A 64 -30.98 4.98 -5.41
C TYR A 64 -31.19 4.44 -4.00
N LYS A 65 -31.27 5.36 -3.04
CA LYS A 65 -31.77 5.12 -1.68
C LYS A 65 -32.75 6.24 -1.35
N ASN A 66 -33.96 5.88 -0.92
CA ASN A 66 -34.99 6.86 -0.54
C ASN A 66 -35.29 7.87 -1.67
N GLY A 67 -35.28 7.39 -2.91
CA GLY A 67 -35.56 8.17 -4.11
C GLY A 67 -34.41 9.07 -4.54
N VAL A 68 -33.26 9.09 -3.86
CA VAL A 68 -32.10 9.92 -4.22
C VAL A 68 -30.96 9.03 -4.70
N ARG A 69 -30.16 9.51 -5.66
CA ARG A 69 -28.94 8.81 -6.10
C ARG A 69 -28.03 8.54 -4.91
N LEU A 70 -27.66 7.28 -4.71
CA LEU A 70 -26.92 6.84 -3.54
C LEU A 70 -25.49 7.39 -3.56
N THR A 71 -25.06 7.94 -2.42
CA THR A 71 -23.63 8.02 -2.08
C THR A 71 -23.40 7.23 -0.81
N GLY A 72 -22.71 6.10 -0.93
CA GLY A 72 -22.47 5.16 0.15
C GLY A 72 -22.45 3.72 -0.31
N THR A 73 -22.48 2.78 0.64
CA THR A 73 -22.29 1.36 0.37
C THR A 73 -23.59 0.56 0.45
N VAL A 74 -23.77 -0.39 -0.44
CA VAL A 74 -24.82 -1.42 -0.40
C VAL A 74 -24.17 -2.76 -0.69
N ASN A 75 -24.33 -3.72 0.21
CA ASN A 75 -23.76 -5.08 0.09
C ASN A 75 -22.25 -5.02 -0.26
N GLY A 76 -21.49 -4.18 0.44
CA GLY A 76 -20.06 -3.97 0.22
C GLY A 76 -19.69 -3.08 -0.99
N VAL A 77 -20.61 -2.82 -1.91
CA VAL A 77 -20.35 -2.03 -3.12
C VAL A 77 -20.54 -0.54 -2.84
N TYR A 78 -19.50 0.27 -3.06
CA TYR A 78 -19.56 1.72 -2.94
C TYR A 78 -20.12 2.38 -4.20
N PHE A 79 -21.09 3.26 -4.00
CA PHE A 79 -21.66 4.12 -5.02
C PHE A 79 -21.36 5.59 -4.71
N LYS A 80 -21.00 6.37 -5.73
CA LYS A 80 -20.86 7.83 -5.67
C LYS A 80 -21.85 8.43 -6.66
N LYS A 81 -22.83 9.19 -6.15
CA LYS A 81 -23.94 9.75 -6.97
C LYS A 81 -24.64 8.68 -7.84
N GLY A 82 -24.85 7.49 -7.29
CA GLY A 82 -25.59 6.38 -7.88
C GLY A 82 -24.80 5.50 -8.84
N LYS A 83 -23.58 5.86 -9.25
CA LYS A 83 -22.69 5.00 -10.04
C LYS A 83 -21.66 4.33 -9.14
N LEU A 84 -21.02 3.26 -9.62
CA LEU A 84 -19.86 2.66 -8.94
C LEU A 84 -18.84 3.76 -8.61
N GLY A 85 -18.46 3.84 -7.34
CA GLY A 85 -17.67 4.93 -6.81
C GLY A 85 -16.18 4.59 -6.74
N THR A 86 -15.35 5.59 -7.02
CA THR A 86 -13.93 5.60 -6.66
C THR A 86 -13.70 6.70 -5.62
N GLY A 87 -12.91 6.40 -4.59
CA GLY A 87 -12.48 7.32 -3.55
C GLY A 87 -12.71 6.79 -2.13
N ILE A 88 -12.57 7.68 -1.15
CA ILE A 88 -12.70 7.33 0.26
C ILE A 88 -14.16 7.41 0.71
N TYR A 89 -14.65 6.33 1.33
CA TYR A 89 -15.92 6.32 2.04
C TYR A 89 -15.75 5.60 3.38
N LYS A 90 -16.14 6.26 4.48
CA LYS A 90 -15.96 5.73 5.85
C LYS A 90 -14.54 5.21 6.12
N LYS A 91 -13.53 6.00 5.76
CA LYS A 91 -12.09 5.69 5.89
C LYS A 91 -11.61 4.46 5.10
N LYS A 92 -12.42 3.96 4.17
CA LYS A 92 -12.03 2.90 3.25
C LYS A 92 -11.90 3.43 1.83
N PHE A 93 -10.83 3.06 1.15
CA PHE A 93 -10.61 3.34 -0.26
C PHE A 93 -11.33 2.30 -1.12
N TYR A 94 -12.10 2.82 -2.06
CA TYR A 94 -12.79 2.06 -3.07
C TYR A 94 -12.32 2.45 -4.47
N ARG A 95 -12.22 1.47 -5.36
CA ARG A 95 -12.03 1.66 -6.80
C ARG A 95 -13.15 0.90 -7.51
N SER A 96 -13.90 1.59 -8.36
CA SER A 96 -15.02 0.99 -9.10
C SER A 96 -16.02 0.24 -8.20
N GLY A 97 -16.28 0.78 -7.02
CA GLY A 97 -17.22 0.25 -6.03
C GLY A 97 -16.68 -0.85 -5.14
N GLN A 98 -15.48 -1.38 -5.36
CA GLN A 98 -14.88 -2.42 -4.54
C GLN A 98 -13.76 -1.88 -3.66
N LEU A 99 -13.49 -2.52 -2.51
CA LEU A 99 -12.30 -2.20 -1.71
C LEU A 99 -11.06 -2.42 -2.56
N ALA A 100 -10.13 -1.48 -2.52
CA ALA A 100 -8.99 -1.49 -3.42
C ALA A 100 -7.67 -1.26 -2.68
N SER A 101 -6.60 -1.86 -3.21
CA SER A 101 -5.23 -1.51 -2.87
C SER A 101 -4.68 -0.52 -3.90
N GLY A 102 -3.79 0.35 -3.46
CA GLY A 102 -3.06 1.27 -4.33
C GLY A 102 -3.10 2.71 -3.86
N LEU A 103 -2.65 3.61 -4.74
CA LEU A 103 -2.53 5.02 -4.47
C LEU A 103 -3.87 5.75 -4.69
N TYR A 104 -4.22 6.60 -3.73
CA TYR A 104 -5.30 7.56 -3.85
C TYR A 104 -4.93 8.83 -3.09
N GLU A 105 -4.93 9.98 -3.77
CA GLU A 105 -4.53 11.28 -3.21
C GLU A 105 -3.14 11.22 -2.52
N GLY A 106 -2.18 10.55 -3.17
CA GLY A 106 -0.80 10.43 -2.68
C GLY A 106 -0.62 9.51 -1.47
N LYS A 107 -1.65 8.75 -1.07
CA LYS A 107 -1.62 7.82 0.06
C LYS A 107 -1.81 6.39 -0.41
N LEU A 108 -1.00 5.48 0.12
CA LEU A 108 -1.13 4.05 -0.14
C LEU A 108 -2.20 3.41 0.75
N TYR A 109 -3.08 2.64 0.12
CA TYR A 109 -4.08 1.80 0.77
C TYR A 109 -3.83 0.32 0.45
N ARG A 110 -4.14 -0.55 1.41
CA ARG A 110 -4.13 -2.01 1.31
C ARG A 110 -5.51 -2.53 1.67
N SER A 111 -6.15 -3.21 0.73
CA SER A 111 -7.51 -3.76 0.90
C SER A 111 -8.51 -2.69 1.37
N GLY A 112 -8.37 -1.48 0.82
CA GLY A 112 -9.16 -0.31 1.16
C GLY A 112 -8.75 0.39 2.45
N VAL A 113 -7.82 -0.13 3.26
CA VAL A 113 -7.38 0.50 4.51
C VAL A 113 -6.07 1.25 4.30
N LEU A 114 -5.89 2.40 4.94
CA LEU A 114 -4.64 3.16 4.88
C LEU A 114 -3.47 2.28 5.33
N ASN A 115 -2.39 2.21 4.53
CA ASN A 115 -1.22 1.42 4.88
C ASN A 115 -0.52 2.00 6.13
N LYS A 116 -0.03 1.13 7.02
CA LYS A 116 0.59 1.52 8.30
C LYS A 116 2.00 0.97 8.49
N GLU A 117 2.44 0.08 7.61
CA GLU A 117 3.68 -0.67 7.74
C GLU A 117 4.52 -0.50 6.48
N TYR A 118 5.64 -1.22 6.42
CA TYR A 118 6.37 -1.37 5.18
C TYR A 118 5.58 -2.20 4.17
N TYR A 119 5.54 -1.74 2.93
CA TYR A 119 4.89 -2.47 1.84
C TYR A 119 5.49 -2.07 0.50
N VAL A 120 5.72 -3.04 -0.38
CA VAL A 120 6.17 -2.77 -1.74
C VAL A 120 4.96 -2.71 -2.66
N TYR A 121 4.77 -1.58 -3.33
CA TYR A 121 3.71 -1.36 -4.30
C TYR A 121 4.33 -0.78 -5.57
N ASN A 122 4.11 -1.44 -6.71
CA ASN A 122 4.72 -1.08 -7.99
C ASN A 122 6.24 -0.85 -7.88
N ASP A 123 6.94 -1.83 -7.30
CA ASP A 123 8.39 -1.84 -7.08
C ASP A 123 8.97 -0.74 -6.18
N GLN A 124 8.10 0.10 -5.59
CA GLN A 124 8.47 1.13 -4.63
C GLN A 124 8.13 0.68 -3.21
N LEU A 125 9.05 0.88 -2.29
CA LEU A 125 8.85 0.67 -0.86
C LEU A 125 8.13 1.88 -0.26
N TYR A 126 7.01 1.60 0.39
CA TYR A 126 6.26 2.54 1.20
C TYR A 126 6.50 2.24 2.67
N HIS A 127 6.55 3.28 3.50
CA HIS A 127 6.45 3.20 4.94
C HIS A 127 5.22 3.98 5.37
N LYS A 128 4.24 3.28 5.97
CA LYS A 128 2.90 3.82 6.21
C LYS A 128 2.26 4.22 4.88
N GLU A 129 1.59 5.36 4.80
CA GLU A 129 0.88 5.76 3.60
C GLU A 129 1.75 6.40 2.51
N LYS A 130 3.05 6.62 2.77
CA LYS A 130 3.96 7.36 1.88
C LYS A 130 5.15 6.51 1.43
N LEU A 131 5.82 6.96 0.37
CA LEU A 131 7.12 6.42 -0.04
C LEU A 131 8.08 6.42 1.16
N ASN A 132 8.87 5.35 1.26
CA ASN A 132 9.92 5.26 2.26
C ASN A 132 10.99 6.33 1.99
N VAL A 133 11.60 6.84 3.05
CA VAL A 133 12.71 7.79 3.00
C VAL A 133 13.81 7.27 3.91
N GLY A 134 15.04 7.24 3.41
CA GLY A 134 16.19 6.66 4.08
C GLY A 134 16.29 5.15 3.93
N ILE A 135 17.18 4.56 4.71
CA ILE A 135 17.54 3.14 4.59
C ILE A 135 16.51 2.27 5.32
N ALA A 136 16.06 1.20 4.67
CA ALA A 136 15.16 0.22 5.27
C ALA A 136 15.51 -1.20 4.84
N LEU A 137 15.51 -2.13 5.80
CA LEU A 137 15.56 -3.56 5.54
C LEU A 137 14.14 -4.13 5.59
N TYR A 138 13.62 -4.57 4.45
CA TYR A 138 12.26 -5.13 4.34
C TYR A 138 12.29 -6.41 3.50
N ASN A 139 11.67 -7.49 3.99
CA ASN A 139 11.66 -8.80 3.33
C ASN A 139 13.06 -9.25 2.85
N LYS A 140 14.07 -9.11 3.72
CA LYS A 140 15.49 -9.46 3.46
C LYS A 140 16.14 -8.65 2.32
N LYS A 141 15.50 -7.56 1.87
CA LYS A 141 16.00 -6.65 0.84
C LYS A 141 16.29 -5.28 1.45
N LEU A 142 17.42 -4.69 1.08
CA LEU A 142 17.82 -3.37 1.50
C LEU A 142 17.35 -2.33 0.48
N TYR A 143 16.65 -1.32 0.97
CA TYR A 143 16.12 -0.19 0.21
C TYR A 143 16.82 1.10 0.66
N LEU A 144 17.02 2.02 -0.29
CA LEU A 144 17.33 3.41 -0.02
C LEU A 144 16.20 4.25 -0.60
N ASP A 145 15.57 5.02 0.28
CA ASP A 145 14.29 5.66 0.01
C ASP A 145 13.27 4.60 -0.43
N ASP A 146 12.54 4.84 -1.51
CA ASP A 146 11.55 3.90 -2.02
C ASP A 146 12.12 2.81 -2.92
N SER A 147 13.37 2.92 -3.35
CA SER A 147 13.94 2.02 -4.35
C SER A 147 14.83 0.96 -3.72
N LEU A 148 14.91 -0.21 -4.37
CA LEU A 148 15.88 -1.23 -3.99
C LEU A 148 17.29 -0.64 -4.12
N TYR A 149 18.12 -0.82 -3.09
CA TYR A 149 19.48 -0.28 -3.11
C TYR A 149 20.28 -0.83 -4.30
N ALA A 150 21.07 0.01 -4.97
CA ALA A 150 21.94 -0.41 -6.07
C ALA A 150 23.42 -0.27 -5.68
N GLY A 151 24.24 -1.28 -5.98
CA GLY A 151 25.64 -1.32 -5.56
C GLY A 151 25.85 -1.99 -4.21
N TYR A 152 26.98 -1.68 -3.56
CA TYR A 152 27.37 -2.29 -2.28
C TYR A 152 27.05 -1.38 -1.10
N TYR A 153 26.48 -1.94 -0.02
CA TYR A 153 26.23 -1.21 1.21
C TYR A 153 26.30 -2.12 2.43
N VAL A 154 26.91 -1.62 3.51
CA VAL A 154 27.00 -2.35 4.78
C VAL A 154 25.92 -1.81 5.71
N TYR A 155 24.93 -2.64 6.04
CA TYR A 155 23.87 -2.32 6.97
C TYR A 155 23.91 -3.29 8.15
N GLU A 156 24.07 -2.76 9.36
CA GLU A 156 24.15 -3.56 10.60
C GLU A 156 25.21 -4.69 10.52
N GLY A 157 26.37 -4.40 9.92
CA GLY A 157 27.47 -5.36 9.76
C GLY A 157 27.28 -6.41 8.65
N VAL A 158 26.18 -6.31 7.89
CA VAL A 158 25.88 -7.20 6.76
C VAL A 158 26.09 -6.43 5.46
N LEU A 159 26.93 -6.97 4.57
CA LEU A 159 27.14 -6.45 3.23
C LEU A 159 26.00 -6.89 2.30
N TYR A 160 25.36 -5.90 1.69
CA TYR A 160 24.39 -6.06 0.62
C TYR A 160 25.02 -5.67 -0.72
N LYS A 161 24.59 -6.36 -1.78
CA LYS A 161 24.84 -6.03 -3.18
C LYS A 161 23.49 -5.95 -3.89
N ASP A 162 23.19 -4.82 -4.53
CA ASP A 162 21.95 -4.59 -5.28
C ASP A 162 20.71 -4.92 -4.43
N GLY A 163 20.76 -4.47 -3.17
CA GLY A 163 19.69 -4.61 -2.20
C GLY A 163 19.51 -6.03 -1.66
N ARG A 164 20.38 -6.99 -1.99
CA ARG A 164 20.34 -8.37 -1.48
C ARG A 164 21.62 -8.69 -0.71
N LYS A 165 21.59 -9.64 0.22
CA LYS A 165 22.82 -10.06 0.91
C LYS A 165 23.87 -10.49 -0.11
N ASN A 166 25.09 -9.98 0.01
CA ASN A 166 26.18 -10.39 -0.85
C ASN A 166 26.53 -11.86 -0.58
N THR A 167 26.86 -12.60 -1.64
CA THR A 167 27.22 -14.03 -1.58
C THR A 167 28.62 -14.30 -2.13
N THR A 168 29.32 -13.26 -2.58
CA THR A 168 30.62 -13.38 -3.23
C THR A 168 31.76 -12.84 -2.38
N VAL A 169 33.00 -13.20 -2.72
CA VAL A 169 34.18 -12.56 -2.13
C VAL A 169 34.44 -11.24 -2.83
N VAL A 170 34.44 -10.13 -2.08
CA VAL A 170 34.61 -8.77 -2.64
C VAL A 170 35.32 -7.86 -1.65
N ASN A 171 36.13 -6.93 -2.16
CA ASN A 171 36.68 -5.83 -1.39
C ASN A 171 35.77 -4.60 -1.54
N VAL A 172 35.27 -4.07 -0.43
CA VAL A 172 34.45 -2.86 -0.38
C VAL A 172 35.09 -1.92 0.63
N GLU A 173 35.49 -0.74 0.18
CA GLU A 173 36.10 0.31 1.03
C GLU A 173 37.32 -0.19 1.84
N GLY A 174 38.09 -1.11 1.27
CA GLY A 174 39.30 -1.66 1.89
C GLY A 174 39.07 -2.91 2.74
N ALA A 175 37.83 -3.22 3.14
CA ALA A 175 37.49 -4.44 3.85
C ALA A 175 37.07 -5.56 2.89
N TRP A 176 37.57 -6.78 3.11
CA TRP A 176 37.20 -7.98 2.38
C TRP A 176 36.04 -8.69 3.06
N TYR A 177 35.01 -8.97 2.27
CA TYR A 177 33.83 -9.72 2.68
C TYR A 177 33.83 -11.09 2.00
N THR A 178 33.50 -12.13 2.76
CA THR A 178 33.26 -13.49 2.26
C THR A 178 31.77 -13.77 2.31
N GLY A 179 31.06 -13.38 1.25
CA GLY A 179 29.61 -13.30 1.30
C GLY A 179 29.14 -12.05 2.04
N ALA A 180 28.25 -12.23 3.00
CA ALA A 180 27.57 -11.13 3.66
C ALA A 180 28.36 -10.49 4.82
N THR A 181 29.42 -11.11 5.31
CA THR A 181 30.18 -10.66 6.49
C THR A 181 31.68 -10.72 6.23
N THR A 182 32.45 -10.11 7.11
CA THR A 182 33.89 -10.36 7.22
C THR A 182 34.12 -11.70 7.93
N GLN A 183 35.19 -12.42 7.58
CA GLN A 183 35.64 -13.61 8.28
C GLN A 183 37.17 -13.58 8.36
N PRO A 184 37.77 -13.47 9.56
CA PRO A 184 39.23 -13.44 9.69
C PRO A 184 39.86 -14.74 9.19
N GLY A 185 41.08 -14.63 8.66
CA GLY A 185 41.87 -15.78 8.22
C GLY A 185 42.29 -15.72 6.76
N TRP A 186 42.61 -16.88 6.19
CA TRP A 186 43.05 -17.00 4.81
C TRP A 186 41.85 -17.14 3.88
N ILE A 187 41.75 -16.24 2.91
CA ILE A 187 40.71 -16.25 1.89
C ILE A 187 41.33 -16.28 0.49
N ARG A 188 40.65 -16.95 -0.44
CA ARG A 188 41.09 -17.01 -1.84
C ARG A 188 40.34 -15.99 -2.67
N THR A 189 41.08 -15.11 -3.33
CA THR A 189 40.55 -14.11 -4.25
C THR A 189 40.91 -14.48 -5.69
N LYS A 190 40.10 -14.06 -6.66
CA LYS A 190 40.41 -14.29 -8.09
C LYS A 190 41.62 -13.49 -8.57
N GLN A 191 41.86 -12.32 -7.98
CA GLN A 191 42.86 -11.37 -8.45
C GLN A 191 44.22 -11.51 -7.76
N LEU A 192 44.22 -11.77 -6.45
CA LEU A 192 45.42 -11.76 -5.62
C LEU A 192 45.81 -13.16 -5.12
N GLY A 193 45.02 -14.19 -5.44
CA GLY A 193 45.20 -15.52 -4.85
C GLY A 193 44.87 -15.51 -3.36
N TRP A 194 45.68 -16.22 -2.56
CA TRP A 194 45.51 -16.29 -1.10
C TRP A 194 45.95 -14.99 -0.42
N ILE A 195 45.06 -14.41 0.35
CA ILE A 195 45.35 -13.28 1.23
C ILE A 195 44.91 -13.60 2.66
N LYS A 196 45.59 -13.02 3.65
CA LYS A 196 45.17 -13.10 5.05
C LYS A 196 44.45 -11.82 5.43
N ILE A 197 43.31 -11.95 6.08
CA ILE A 197 42.50 -10.82 6.56
C ILE A 197 42.34 -10.89 8.08
N ASP A 198 42.26 -9.74 8.73
CA ASP A 198 42.02 -9.60 10.16
C ASP A 198 40.52 -9.69 10.51
N ASP A 199 40.19 -9.50 11.80
CA ASP A 199 38.81 -9.57 12.31
C ASP A 199 37.89 -8.50 11.72
N PHE A 200 38.46 -7.43 11.16
CA PHE A 200 37.75 -6.33 10.53
C PHE A 200 37.71 -6.45 9.00
N GLY A 201 38.27 -7.53 8.45
CA GLY A 201 38.34 -7.78 7.01
C GLY A 201 39.47 -7.03 6.29
N PHE A 202 40.36 -6.33 6.99
CA PHE A 202 41.49 -5.67 6.35
C PHE A 202 42.59 -6.67 6.03
N GLN A 203 43.22 -6.49 4.87
CA GLN A 203 44.32 -7.34 4.44
C GLN A 203 45.56 -7.13 5.30
N ILE A 204 46.09 -8.22 5.85
CA ILE A 204 47.38 -8.25 6.52
C ILE A 204 48.46 -8.34 5.43
N LYS A 205 49.16 -7.23 5.20
CA LYS A 205 50.25 -7.15 4.22
C LYS A 205 51.37 -8.13 4.58
N ASP A 206 52.03 -8.64 3.56
CA ASP A 206 53.19 -9.55 3.67
C ASP A 206 52.93 -10.87 4.41
N ALA A 207 51.66 -11.22 4.65
CA ALA A 207 51.31 -12.53 5.17
C ALA A 207 51.63 -13.60 4.11
N VAL A 208 52.31 -14.67 4.54
CA VAL A 208 52.66 -15.80 3.67
C VAL A 208 51.69 -16.97 3.90
N PRO A 209 50.99 -17.46 2.86
CA PRO A 209 50.03 -18.55 3.02
C PRO A 209 50.72 -19.84 3.46
N PRO A 210 50.18 -20.58 4.44
CA PRO A 210 50.74 -21.88 4.83
C PRO A 210 50.72 -22.87 3.66
N PRO A 211 51.76 -23.71 3.53
CA PRO A 211 51.96 -24.59 2.36
C PRO A 211 50.86 -25.64 2.15
N ASN A 212 50.05 -25.93 3.18
CA ASN A 212 48.98 -26.92 3.10
C ASN A 212 47.62 -26.35 2.65
N LEU A 213 47.53 -25.04 2.37
CA LEU A 213 46.26 -24.44 1.88
C LEU A 213 45.87 -24.90 0.48
N GLU A 214 46.82 -25.47 -0.28
CA GLU A 214 46.54 -26.04 -1.61
C GLU A 214 46.08 -27.51 -1.57
N THR A 215 46.26 -28.21 -0.44
CA THR A 215 46.03 -29.67 -0.31
C THR A 215 44.92 -30.06 0.66
N GLY A 216 44.24 -29.08 1.27
CA GLY A 216 43.03 -29.31 2.07
C GLY A 216 41.84 -29.61 1.16
N SER A 217 41.40 -30.86 1.13
CA SER A 217 40.09 -31.28 0.65
C SER A 217 38.98 -30.34 1.18
N GLU A 218 38.14 -29.87 0.27
CA GLU A 218 36.78 -29.35 0.48
C GLU A 218 36.32 -29.38 1.94
N SER A 219 36.64 -28.35 2.70
CA SER A 219 35.94 -28.06 3.95
C SER A 219 36.21 -26.61 4.37
N ASN A 220 35.11 -25.88 4.53
CA ASN A 220 34.94 -24.56 5.16
C ASN A 220 34.93 -23.26 4.35
N ILE A 221 34.66 -23.26 3.04
CA ILE A 221 34.00 -22.08 2.42
C ILE A 221 32.92 -22.56 1.43
N GLU A 222 31.99 -23.38 1.92
CA GLU A 222 30.62 -23.32 1.41
C GLU A 222 29.88 -22.30 2.27
N ASN A 223 29.44 -21.24 1.59
CA ASN A 223 28.39 -20.32 1.97
C ASN A 223 27.49 -20.81 3.12
N PRO A 224 27.55 -20.26 4.36
CA PRO A 224 26.56 -20.57 5.38
C PRO A 224 25.30 -19.75 5.07
N GLY A 225 24.50 -20.23 4.12
CA GLY A 225 23.32 -19.51 3.66
C GLY A 225 22.54 -20.16 2.52
N GLY A 226 22.54 -21.48 2.42
CA GLY A 226 21.63 -22.25 1.57
C GLY A 226 21.08 -23.42 2.37
N ASN A 227 19.94 -23.21 3.03
CA ASN A 227 19.15 -24.33 3.57
C ASN A 227 17.95 -24.48 2.64
N GLU A 228 18.07 -25.36 1.65
CA GLU A 228 16.96 -25.93 0.89
C GLU A 228 17.05 -27.45 1.05
N GLY A 229 15.88 -28.05 1.25
CA GLY A 229 15.70 -29.32 1.93
C GLY A 229 16.02 -30.54 1.09
N ASN A 230 16.19 -31.64 1.83
CA ASN A 230 16.23 -33.00 1.31
C ASN A 230 14.91 -33.34 0.60
N ASP A 231 15.00 -33.75 -0.67
CA ASP A 231 14.01 -34.61 -1.30
C ASP A 231 14.13 -36.02 -0.71
N MET A 232 13.30 -36.31 0.30
CA MET A 232 12.79 -37.66 0.48
C MET A 232 11.27 -37.59 0.40
N GLU A 233 10.74 -38.35 -0.54
CA GLU A 233 9.34 -38.70 -0.72
C GLU A 233 8.69 -39.05 0.65
N PRO A 234 7.60 -38.39 1.06
CA PRO A 234 7.02 -38.65 2.38
C PRO A 234 6.17 -39.94 2.38
N PRO A 235 6.30 -40.80 3.40
CA PRO A 235 5.26 -41.74 3.73
C PRO A 235 4.02 -40.99 4.26
N ALA A 236 2.87 -41.60 4.02
CA ALA A 236 1.55 -41.12 4.33
C ALA A 236 1.35 -40.58 5.77
N VAL A 237 0.59 -39.46 5.82
CA VAL A 237 -0.50 -39.16 6.77
C VAL A 237 -0.15 -38.59 8.17
N ASN A 238 -0.81 -37.45 8.42
CA ASN A 238 -1.16 -36.75 9.67
C ASN A 238 -0.21 -35.67 10.23
N GLY A 239 -0.56 -34.40 9.99
CA GLY A 239 -0.74 -33.46 11.10
C GLY A 239 -0.22 -32.03 10.95
N TRP A 240 -1.15 -31.10 10.70
CA TRP A 240 -1.18 -29.68 11.11
C TRP A 240 -0.19 -28.70 10.42
N GLU A 241 -0.65 -28.10 9.32
CA GLU A 241 -0.08 -26.91 8.68
C GLU A 241 -0.71 -25.62 9.26
N ASN A 242 0.11 -24.60 9.53
CA ASN A 242 -0.33 -23.23 9.87
C ASN A 242 0.21 -22.27 8.79
N ASP A 243 -0.50 -22.19 7.67
CA ASP A 243 -0.37 -21.12 6.69
C ASP A 243 -1.34 -19.97 7.06
N MET A 244 -0.81 -18.77 7.26
CA MET A 244 -1.64 -17.58 7.41
C MET A 244 -2.11 -17.08 6.04
N GLU A 245 -3.20 -17.68 5.57
CA GLU A 245 -4.11 -17.06 4.59
C GLU A 245 -4.70 -15.74 5.14
N PRO A 246 -5.07 -14.79 4.27
CA PRO A 246 -5.91 -13.66 4.68
C PRO A 246 -7.28 -14.19 5.16
N PRO A 247 -7.91 -13.57 6.17
CA PRO A 247 -9.08 -14.16 6.82
C PRO A 247 -10.30 -14.14 5.89
N ASP A 248 -10.73 -15.34 5.47
CA ASP A 248 -12.06 -15.60 4.93
C ASP A 248 -13.10 -15.52 6.06
N TYR A 249 -14.20 -14.80 5.79
CA TYR A 249 -15.40 -14.81 6.61
C TYR A 249 -16.54 -15.53 5.87
N PRO A 250 -17.44 -16.22 6.58
CA PRO A 250 -18.15 -17.39 6.04
C PRO A 250 -19.33 -17.02 5.15
N SER A 251 -19.44 -17.69 4.00
CA SER A 251 -20.67 -17.78 3.22
C SER A 251 -21.39 -19.08 3.58
N SER A 252 -22.49 -18.97 4.32
CA SER A 252 -23.46 -20.05 4.49
C SER A 252 -24.35 -20.11 3.26
N SER A 253 -24.41 -21.25 2.57
CA SER A 253 -25.67 -21.79 2.03
C SER A 253 -25.43 -23.16 1.39
N THR A 254 -25.98 -24.18 2.03
CA THR A 254 -26.27 -25.50 1.47
C THR A 254 -27.28 -25.35 0.33
N ALA A 255 -27.05 -25.99 -0.82
CA ALA A 255 -28.11 -26.30 -1.79
C ALA A 255 -27.81 -27.64 -2.52
N PRO A 256 -28.83 -28.45 -2.85
CA PRO A 256 -28.72 -29.87 -3.21
C PRO A 256 -28.73 -30.08 -4.77
N PRO A 257 -28.68 -31.33 -5.29
CA PRO A 257 -27.95 -31.69 -6.51
C PRO A 257 -28.63 -31.33 -7.84
N GLN A 258 -27.78 -31.18 -8.86
CA GLN A 258 -28.09 -30.85 -10.24
C GLN A 258 -28.96 -31.94 -10.90
N ASN A 259 -30.08 -31.51 -11.49
CA ASN A 259 -30.78 -32.26 -12.52
C ASN A 259 -30.46 -31.62 -13.87
N ASP A 260 -29.95 -32.45 -14.78
CA ASP A 260 -29.77 -32.16 -16.20
C ASP A 260 -31.12 -31.91 -16.88
N ALA A 261 -31.32 -30.68 -17.35
CA ALA A 261 -32.26 -30.35 -18.42
C ALA A 261 -31.88 -28.99 -19.01
N GLU A 262 -31.35 -28.99 -20.24
CA GLU A 262 -31.18 -27.79 -21.05
C GLU A 262 -32.52 -27.05 -21.23
N PRO A 263 -32.49 -25.70 -21.27
CA PRO A 263 -33.52 -24.94 -21.97
C PRO A 263 -32.95 -24.13 -23.15
N PRO A 264 -33.83 -23.73 -24.09
CA PRO A 264 -33.51 -23.67 -25.51
C PRO A 264 -32.86 -22.35 -25.97
N SER A 265 -32.15 -22.49 -27.08
CA SER A 265 -31.57 -21.44 -27.92
C SER A 265 -32.59 -20.33 -28.24
N THR A 266 -32.25 -19.10 -27.84
CA THR A 266 -32.84 -17.88 -28.41
C THR A 266 -31.73 -16.95 -28.88
N THR A 267 -31.70 -16.80 -30.20
CA THR A 267 -30.85 -15.99 -31.05
C THR A 267 -30.84 -14.50 -30.63
N LEU A 268 -29.65 -13.94 -30.38
CA LEU A 268 -29.41 -12.49 -30.35
C LEU A 268 -28.67 -12.08 -31.65
N PRO A 269 -28.98 -10.91 -32.26
CA PRO A 269 -28.33 -10.43 -33.47
C PRO A 269 -26.92 -9.85 -33.20
N PRO A 270 -26.05 -9.76 -34.23
CA PRO A 270 -24.59 -9.82 -34.06
C PRO A 270 -23.96 -8.54 -33.50
N GLN A 271 -23.00 -8.71 -32.59
CA GLN A 271 -22.09 -7.66 -32.15
C GLN A 271 -20.95 -7.54 -33.15
N ASN A 272 -20.78 -6.32 -33.69
CA ASN A 272 -19.61 -5.96 -34.49
C ASN A 272 -18.33 -6.07 -33.66
N ASP A 273 -17.33 -6.66 -34.29
CA ASP A 273 -15.94 -6.71 -33.86
C ASP A 273 -15.38 -5.32 -33.55
N LEU A 274 -14.94 -5.12 -32.31
CA LEU A 274 -13.96 -4.08 -31.98
C LEU A 274 -12.92 -4.72 -31.06
N GLU A 275 -11.71 -4.83 -31.60
CA GLU A 275 -10.48 -5.22 -30.92
C GLU A 275 -10.20 -4.38 -29.66
N PRO A 276 -9.46 -4.90 -28.67
CA PRO A 276 -9.15 -4.18 -27.45
C PRO A 276 -8.21 -2.99 -27.72
N PRO A 277 -8.52 -1.77 -27.23
CA PRO A 277 -7.60 -0.65 -27.39
C PRO A 277 -6.35 -0.86 -26.53
N THR A 278 -5.21 -0.70 -27.20
CA THR A 278 -3.87 -0.59 -26.63
C THR A 278 -3.78 0.64 -25.71
N MET A 279 -3.06 0.49 -24.60
CA MET A 279 -2.68 1.62 -23.74
C MET A 279 -1.84 2.62 -24.52
N ASN A 280 -2.20 3.90 -24.46
CA ASN A 280 -1.28 5.04 -24.46
C ASN A 280 -2.03 6.32 -24.07
N GLY A 281 -1.33 7.22 -23.37
CA GLY A 281 -1.65 8.65 -23.34
C GLY A 281 -2.50 9.10 -22.16
N TRP A 282 -1.83 9.53 -21.10
CA TRP A 282 -2.39 10.51 -20.17
C TRP A 282 -2.38 11.86 -20.90
N GLU A 283 -3.55 12.42 -21.21
CA GLU A 283 -3.64 13.83 -21.60
C GLU A 283 -4.64 14.54 -20.68
N ASN A 284 -4.15 15.68 -20.17
CA ASN A 284 -4.79 16.55 -19.22
C ASN A 284 -5.74 17.50 -19.96
N ASP A 285 -7.04 17.32 -19.82
CA ASP A 285 -8.03 18.32 -20.20
C ASP A 285 -8.46 19.13 -18.95
N MET A 286 -7.71 20.17 -18.65
CA MET A 286 -8.23 21.35 -17.95
C MET A 286 -7.94 22.58 -18.82
N GLU A 287 -8.96 23.02 -19.55
CA GLU A 287 -8.99 24.34 -20.19
C GLU A 287 -8.85 25.46 -19.13
N PRO A 288 -8.05 26.50 -19.38
CA PRO A 288 -8.11 27.76 -18.64
C PRO A 288 -9.22 28.68 -19.19
N PRO A 289 -9.83 29.56 -18.37
CA PRO A 289 -10.88 30.45 -18.82
C PRO A 289 -10.35 31.66 -19.62
N ASP A 290 -11.07 32.00 -20.67
CA ASP A 290 -10.85 33.14 -21.58
C ASP A 290 -10.91 34.50 -20.88
N PHE A 291 -9.94 35.38 -21.18
CA PHE A 291 -10.06 36.83 -21.01
C PHE A 291 -9.90 37.51 -22.38
N PRO A 292 -10.72 38.52 -22.73
CA PRO A 292 -10.69 39.11 -24.06
C PRO A 292 -9.54 40.10 -24.23
N GLU A 293 -8.81 39.93 -25.33
CA GLU A 293 -7.79 40.84 -25.85
C GLU A 293 -8.41 42.14 -26.37
N SER A 294 -7.76 43.26 -26.07
CA SER A 294 -7.80 44.47 -26.90
C SER A 294 -6.37 44.92 -27.20
N SER A 295 -6.11 45.03 -28.49
CA SER A 295 -4.84 45.23 -29.21
C SER A 295 -4.21 46.65 -29.07
N PRO A 296 -3.02 46.92 -29.67
CA PRO A 296 -1.91 47.66 -29.07
C PRO A 296 -1.70 49.08 -29.64
N ASN A 297 -0.80 49.85 -29.03
CA ASN A 297 0.15 50.73 -29.74
C ASN A 297 1.20 51.35 -28.80
N ASP A 298 2.46 51.30 -29.27
CA ASP A 298 3.59 52.22 -29.12
C ASP A 298 3.83 52.96 -27.79
N LEU A 299 5.05 52.80 -27.25
CA LEU A 299 6.07 53.88 -27.19
C LEU A 299 7.36 53.38 -26.50
N GLU A 300 8.48 53.93 -26.97
CA GLU A 300 9.90 53.63 -26.76
C GLU A 300 10.40 53.61 -25.29
N PRO A 301 11.61 53.04 -25.02
CA PRO A 301 12.19 53.06 -23.68
C PRO A 301 13.00 54.34 -23.42
N PRO A 302 12.84 55.02 -22.27
CA PRO A 302 13.79 56.02 -21.86
C PRO A 302 14.91 55.44 -20.96
N THR A 303 16.07 56.00 -21.25
CA THR A 303 17.40 55.95 -20.68
C THR A 303 17.54 56.13 -19.15
N THR A 304 18.68 55.61 -18.68
CA THR A 304 19.49 55.93 -17.48
C THR A 304 19.32 57.31 -16.82
N ASN A 305 19.37 57.32 -15.48
CA ASN A 305 20.16 58.19 -14.55
C ASN A 305 19.47 58.16 -13.17
N ASP A 306 20.13 57.65 -12.13
CA ASP A 306 21.07 58.33 -11.21
C ASP A 306 20.39 59.26 -10.18
N TRP A 307 20.85 59.10 -8.92
CA TRP A 307 20.67 59.87 -7.66
C TRP A 307 19.86 59.13 -6.60
N GLU A 308 20.50 58.51 -5.60
CA GLU A 308 21.25 59.07 -4.44
C GLU A 308 20.37 59.60 -3.29
N ASN A 309 20.75 59.13 -2.10
CA ASN A 309 20.62 59.74 -0.78
C ASN A 309 19.25 59.73 -0.10
N ASP A 310 19.13 58.86 0.91
CA ASP A 310 19.20 59.29 2.31
C ASP A 310 18.81 58.13 3.23
N MET A 311 19.78 57.51 3.92
CA MET A 311 19.65 57.05 5.32
C MET A 311 21.04 56.63 5.83
N GLU A 312 21.78 57.59 6.38
CA GLU A 312 22.85 57.32 7.33
C GLU A 312 22.26 56.77 8.65
N PRO A 313 22.92 55.81 9.31
CA PRO A 313 22.89 55.72 10.77
C PRO A 313 24.14 56.38 11.38
N PRO A 314 24.01 57.00 12.57
CA PRO A 314 25.05 57.86 13.14
C PRO A 314 26.25 57.08 13.68
N SER A 315 27.38 57.79 13.65
CA SER A 315 28.71 57.40 14.07
C SER A 315 28.92 57.31 15.58
N SER A 316 29.77 56.35 15.93
CA SER A 316 30.80 56.34 16.99
C SER A 316 30.44 56.83 18.41
N TRP A 317 30.52 55.89 19.36
CA TRP A 317 31.29 56.11 20.59
C TRP A 317 32.34 55.01 20.68
N GLY A 318 33.59 55.46 20.85
CA GLY A 318 34.80 54.64 20.96
C GLY A 318 35.01 54.06 22.37
N PRO A 319 36.21 53.50 22.59
CA PRO A 319 36.47 52.35 23.46
C PRO A 319 36.75 52.75 24.90
N ASP A 320 36.56 51.81 25.84
CA ASP A 320 37.50 51.49 26.91
C ASP A 320 36.89 50.45 27.88
N ASP A 321 37.58 49.31 27.98
CA ASP A 321 38.15 48.79 29.24
C ASP A 321 37.18 48.34 30.36
N TRP A 322 37.21 47.02 30.71
CA TRP A 322 37.54 46.48 32.05
C TRP A 322 37.15 44.99 32.27
N ILE A 323 38.20 44.22 32.60
CA ILE A 323 38.32 42.95 33.36
C ILE A 323 38.07 41.63 32.63
#